data_AF-A0A1Z9HA57-F1
#
_entry.id   AF-A0A1Z9HA57-F1
#
_cell.length_a   1.000
_cell.length_b   1.000
_cell.length_c   1.000
_cell.angle_alpha   90.00
_cell.angle_beta   90.00
_cell.angle_gamma   90.00
#
_symmetry.space_group_name_H-M   'P 1'
#
loop_
_entity.id
_entity.type
_entity.pdbx_description
1 polymer ?
#
loop_
_entity_poly.entity_id
_entity_poly.type
_entity_poly.pdbx_seq_one_letter_code
_entity_poly.pdbx_strand_id
1 'polypeptide(L)'
;MAKTQDLKITDEQLNELQGLVTKINNAQMQLGQVESQKYDIIAALPALRKDLQEFQSKLEEEYGKVSINIQDGTIKQPEDESNQEN
;
A
#
# COMPACT_ATOMS: atom_id res chain seq x y z
N MET A 1 2.14 -28.79 50.42
CA MET A 1 2.96 -27.90 49.55
C MET A 1 3.23 -28.67 48.27
N ALA A 2 2.69 -28.20 47.13
CA ALA A 2 2.71 -28.95 45.88
C ALA A 2 4.13 -28.99 45.30
N LYS A 3 4.59 -30.20 44.96
CA LYS A 3 5.90 -30.49 44.35
C LYS A 3 5.94 -29.98 42.90
N THR A 4 6.19 -28.69 42.70
CA THR A 4 6.48 -28.13 41.36
C THR A 4 7.98 -27.94 41.11
N GLN A 5 8.84 -28.32 42.06
CA GLN A 5 10.24 -27.91 42.03
C GLN A 5 11.15 -28.55 40.97
N ASP A 6 10.70 -29.54 40.18
CA ASP A 6 11.56 -30.20 39.16
C ASP A 6 10.80 -30.83 37.96
N LEU A 7 9.59 -30.37 37.63
CA LEU A 7 8.87 -30.91 36.47
C LEU A 7 9.37 -30.27 35.16
N LYS A 8 9.93 -31.09 34.27
CA LYS A 8 10.31 -30.72 32.91
C LYS A 8 9.35 -31.34 31.90
N ILE A 9 9.04 -30.60 30.84
CA ILE A 9 8.34 -31.13 29.66
C ILE A 9 9.22 -32.15 28.93
N THR A 10 8.61 -33.01 28.12
CA THR A 10 9.38 -33.96 27.30
C THR A 10 10.16 -33.23 26.21
N ASP A 11 11.20 -33.87 25.68
CA ASP A 11 11.98 -33.30 24.57
C ASP A 11 11.12 -33.08 23.31
N GLU A 12 10.14 -33.95 23.06
CA GLU A 12 9.17 -33.78 21.97
C GLU A 12 8.33 -32.52 22.15
N GLN A 13 7.79 -32.32 23.36
CA GLN A 13 7.01 -31.13 23.69
C GLN A 13 7.86 -29.85 23.63
N LEU A 14 9.12 -29.93 24.06
CA LEU A 14 10.06 -28.82 23.97
C LEU A 14 10.37 -28.47 22.51
N ASN A 15 10.60 -29.47 21.66
CA ASN A 15 10.84 -29.27 20.22
C ASN A 15 9.63 -28.65 19.52
N GLU A 16 8.42 -29.12 19.85
CA GLU A 16 7.19 -28.54 19.31
C GLU A 16 7.02 -27.08 19.74
N LEU A 17 7.21 -26.79 21.04
CA LEU A 17 7.14 -25.44 21.58
C LEU A 17 8.14 -24.50 20.89
N GLN A 18 9.40 -24.92 20.77
CA GLN A 18 10.43 -24.15 20.07
C GLN A 18 10.05 -23.90 18.61
N GLY A 19 9.54 -24.92 17.91
CA GLY A 19 9.09 -24.80 16.53
C GLY A 19 7.94 -23.79 16.37
N LEU A 20 6.98 -23.78 17.31
CA LEU A 20 5.90 -22.80 17.32
C LEU A 20 6.42 -21.39 17.57
N VAL A 21 7.31 -21.20 18.54
CA VAL A 21 7.94 -19.89 18.83
C VAL A 21 8.70 -19.37 17.61
N THR A 22 9.48 -20.21 16.93
CA THR A 22 10.18 -19.82 15.70
C THR A 22 9.21 -19.40 14.59
N LYS A 23 8.13 -20.15 14.38
CA LYS A 23 7.10 -19.79 13.39
C LYS A 23 6.44 -18.44 13.70
N ILE A 24 6.11 -18.20 14.98
CA ILE A 24 5.53 -16.93 15.43
C ILE A 24 6.50 -15.77 15.16
N ASN A 25 7.77 -15.92 15.53
CA ASN A 25 8.78 -14.88 15.32
C ASN A 25 8.97 -14.57 13.83
N ASN A 26 9.00 -15.60 12.99
CA ASN A 26 9.08 -15.42 11.54
C ASN A 26 7.86 -14.68 10.98
N ALA A 27 6.65 -15.02 11.44
CA ALA A 27 5.43 -14.33 11.02
C ALA A 27 5.43 -12.86 11.46
N GLN A 28 5.87 -12.56 12.69
CA GLN A 28 5.99 -11.18 13.19
C GLN A 28 7.01 -10.36 12.38
N MET A 29 8.15 -10.96 12.02
CA MET A 29 9.14 -10.29 11.17
C MET A 29 8.59 -9.99 9.78
N GLN A 30 7.90 -10.95 9.16
CA GLN A 30 7.25 -10.73 7.85
C GLN A 30 6.18 -9.64 7.94
N LEU A 31 5.38 -9.65 9.00
CA LEU A 31 4.37 -8.61 9.23
C LEU A 31 5.02 -7.22 9.33
N GLY A 32 6.09 -7.08 10.11
CA GLY A 32 6.81 -5.81 10.24
C GLY A 32 7.38 -5.31 8.91
N GLN A 33 7.89 -6.22 8.07
CA GLN A 33 8.36 -5.88 6.72
C GLN A 33 7.22 -5.35 5.84
N VAL A 34 6.07 -6.03 5.84
CA VAL A 34 4.88 -5.61 5.07
C VAL A 34 4.36 -4.26 5.56
N GLU A 35 4.34 -4.04 6.88
CA GLU A 35 3.92 -2.77 7.47
C GLU A 35 4.85 -1.62 7.07
N SER A 36 6.16 -1.84 7.07
CA SER A 36 7.13 -0.85 6.58
C SER A 36 6.90 -0.52 5.11
N GLN A 37 6.76 -1.55 4.25
CA GLN A 37 6.50 -1.34 2.83
C GLN A 37 5.18 -0.58 2.58
N LYS A 38 4.12 -0.91 3.31
CA LYS A 38 2.84 -0.20 3.25
C LYS A 38 3.02 1.27 3.64
N TYR A 39 3.76 1.54 4.71
CA TYR A 39 4.02 2.91 5.16
C TYR A 39 4.77 3.71 4.10
N ASP A 40 5.82 3.14 3.50
CA ASP A 40 6.62 3.81 2.46
C ASP A 40 5.76 4.20 1.25
N ILE A 41 4.85 3.31 0.82
CA ILE A 41 3.90 3.58 -0.27
C ILE A 41 2.94 4.72 0.11
N ILE A 42 2.39 4.68 1.33
CA ILE A 42 1.49 5.73 1.83
C ILE A 42 2.21 7.07 1.90
N ALA A 43 3.47 7.09 2.35
CA ALA A 43 4.28 8.30 2.45
C ALA A 43 4.66 8.88 1.08
N ALA A 44 4.85 8.04 0.06
CA ALA A 44 5.14 8.48 -1.31
C ALA A 44 3.91 9.05 -2.04
N LEU A 45 2.70 8.60 -1.69
CA LEU A 45 1.48 8.93 -2.42
C LEU A 45 1.15 10.43 -2.51
N PRO A 46 1.34 11.26 -1.47
CA PRO A 46 1.17 12.71 -1.58
C PRO A 46 2.09 13.38 -2.59
N ALA A 47 3.36 12.95 -2.67
CA ALA A 47 4.31 13.48 -3.65
C ALA A 47 3.87 13.13 -5.08
N LEU A 48 3.49 11.86 -5.33
CA LEU A 48 2.98 11.43 -6.62
C LEU A 48 1.71 12.19 -7.05
N ARG A 49 0.80 12.48 -6.11
CA ARG A 49 -0.38 13.30 -6.38
C ARG A 49 -0.02 14.74 -6.73
N LYS A 50 0.98 15.30 -6.06
CA LYS A 50 1.50 16.63 -6.36
C LYS A 50 2.11 16.68 -7.75
N ASP A 51 2.94 15.71 -8.11
CA ASP A 51 3.55 15.62 -9.43
C ASP A 51 2.48 15.54 -10.54
N LEU A 52 1.41 14.78 -10.31
CA LEU A 52 0.26 14.72 -11.21
C LEU A 52 -0.44 16.08 -11.35
N GLN A 53 -0.70 16.77 -10.24
CA GLN A 53 -1.33 18.10 -10.26
C GLN A 53 -0.47 19.12 -11.00
N GLU A 54 0.84 19.14 -10.73
CA GLU A 54 1.78 20.03 -11.44
C GLU A 54 1.81 19.75 -12.93
N PHE A 55 1.74 18.47 -13.34
CA PHE A 55 1.66 18.11 -14.75
C PHE A 55 0.33 18.54 -15.38
N GLN A 56 -0.80 18.35 -14.68
CA GLN A 56 -2.11 18.82 -15.14
C GLN A 56 -2.15 20.34 -15.32
N SER A 57 -1.58 21.11 -14.38
CA SER A 57 -1.49 22.56 -14.53
C SER A 57 -0.68 22.98 -15.76
N LYS A 58 0.42 22.29 -16.08
CA LYS A 58 1.19 22.56 -17.31
C LYS A 58 0.36 22.30 -18.57
N LEU A 59 -0.43 21.22 -18.57
CA LEU A 59 -1.32 20.91 -19.71
C LEU A 59 -2.44 21.94 -19.83
N GLU A 60 -3.01 22.42 -18.72
CA GLU A 60 -4.01 23.50 -18.74
C GLU A 60 -3.42 24.82 -19.24
N GLU A 61 -2.17 25.14 -18.90
CA GLU A 61 -1.46 26.31 -19.42
C GLU A 61 -1.22 26.22 -20.94
N GLU A 62 -0.95 25.02 -21.46
CA GLU A 62 -0.64 24.80 -22.88
C GLU A 62 -1.89 24.68 -23.76
N TYR A 63 -2.91 23.95 -23.30
CA TYR A 63 -4.10 23.61 -24.08
C TYR A 63 -5.36 24.35 -23.64
N GLY A 64 -5.28 25.15 -22.56
CA GLY A 64 -6.45 25.74 -21.91
C GLY A 64 -7.20 24.73 -21.06
N LYS A 65 -8.40 25.10 -20.60
CA LYS A 65 -9.23 24.21 -19.80
C LYS A 65 -9.79 23.10 -20.70
N VAL A 66 -9.16 21.93 -20.69
CA VAL A 66 -9.52 20.78 -21.54
C VAL A 66 -9.57 19.48 -20.74
N SER A 67 -10.37 18.52 -21.20
CA SER A 67 -10.43 17.17 -20.65
C SER A 67 -9.53 16.24 -21.47
N ILE A 68 -8.61 15.53 -20.81
CA ILE A 68 -7.64 14.64 -21.46
C ILE A 68 -7.93 13.20 -21.06
N ASN A 69 -8.15 12.34 -22.05
CA ASN A 69 -8.30 10.91 -21.82
C ASN A 69 -6.94 10.28 -21.47
N ILE A 70 -6.82 9.69 -20.28
CA ILE A 70 -5.58 9.08 -19.79
C ILE A 70 -5.15 7.81 -20.55
N GLN A 71 -6.04 7.21 -21.35
CA GLN A 71 -5.76 5.98 -22.10
C GLN A 71 -5.17 6.25 -23.48
N ASP A 72 -5.64 7.28 -24.17
CA ASP A 72 -5.28 7.57 -25.57
C ASP A 72 -4.77 9.00 -25.79
N GLY A 73 -4.82 9.87 -24.78
CA GLY A 73 -4.37 11.26 -24.86
C GLY A 73 -5.31 12.20 -25.61
N THR A 74 -6.50 11.76 -26.01
CA THR A 74 -7.45 12.61 -26.74
C THR A 74 -7.90 13.79 -25.88
N ILE A 75 -7.81 15.00 -26.44
CA ILE A 75 -8.19 16.25 -25.81
C ILE A 75 -9.60 16.63 -26.27
N LYS A 76 -10.49 16.91 -25.32
CA LYS A 76 -11.84 17.44 -25.57
C LYS A 76 -11.99 18.82 -24.95
N GLN A 77 -12.58 19.74 -25.69
CA GLN A 77 -12.92 21.04 -25.14
C GLN A 77 -14.22 20.94 -24.32
N PRO A 78 -14.37 21.72 -23.24
CA PRO A 78 -15.58 21.71 -22.43
C PRO A 78 -16.84 22.13 -23.22
N GLU A 79 -16.68 22.85 -24.32
CA GLU A 79 -17.79 23.21 -25.23
C GLU A 79 -18.36 21.98 -25.97
N ASP A 80 -17.55 20.95 -26.23
CA ASP A 80 -17.98 19.70 -26.90
C ASP A 80 -18.92 18.85 -26.03
N GLU A 81 -18.96 19.07 -24.71
CA GLU A 81 -19.87 18.37 -23.79
C GLU A 81 -21.32 18.90 -23.85
N SER A 82 -21.53 20.08 -24.45
CA SER A 82 -22.85 20.73 -24.53
C SER A 82 -23.63 20.46 -25.82
N ASN A 83 -23.08 19.70 -26.77
CA ASN A 83 -23.66 19.48 -28.10
C ASN A 83 -24.16 18.04 -28.36
N GLN A 84 -24.44 17.27 -27.30
CA GLN A 84 -25.06 15.92 -27.39
C GLN A 84 -26.46 15.82 -26.76
N GLU A 85 -27.20 16.91 -26.69
CA GLU A 85 -28.66 16.85 -26.51
C GLU A 85 -29.35 17.65 -27.63
N ASN A 86 -29.65 16.96 -28.74
CA ASN A 86 -30.88 17.05 -29.53
C ASN A 86 -30.90 15.99 -30.65
#